data_AF-N9TS57-F1
#
_entry.id   AF-N9TS57-F1
#
_cell.length_a   1.000
_cell.length_b   1.000
_cell.length_c   1.000
_cell.angle_alpha   90.00
_cell.angle_beta   90.00
_cell.angle_gamma   90.00
#
_symmetry.space_group_name_H-M   'P 1'
#
loop_
_entity.id
_entity.type
_entity.pdbx_description
1 polymer ?
#
loop_
_entity_poly.entity_id
_entity_poly.type
_entity_poly.pdbx_seq_one_letter_code
_entity_poly.pdbx_strand_id
1 'polypeptide(L)'
;MLKGFIAGLAVANAFEWFAHKYLLHGVHRKGKPRFSPTPKQMESHWAHHREVRKQGFSDDCYAEGLDNWRTRNELIALAAVATVSSAAAYPFSKGMALSFWYCAGNYYYVHRRSHLEPEWAKKRIPWHYDHHMNSNQDANWGVTRPWFDYIMGTRVVSSADLKEANPLGLPLPESISKALGNAIESVFPAKWVEHKPKLVQPVVVEEEQTESVA
;
A
#
# COMPACT_ATOMS: atom_id res chain seq x y z
N MET A 1 2.21 -6.47 -29.75
CA MET A 1 1.11 -6.43 -28.76
C MET A 1 1.56 -6.92 -27.39
N LEU A 2 1.92 -8.19 -27.19
CA LEU A 2 2.25 -8.74 -25.86
C LEU A 2 3.42 -8.07 -25.13
N LYS A 3 4.56 -7.85 -25.81
CA LYS A 3 5.74 -7.18 -25.21
C LYS A 3 5.39 -5.80 -24.63
N GLY A 4 4.62 -5.02 -25.39
CA GLY A 4 4.14 -3.71 -24.97
C GLY A 4 3.16 -3.79 -23.79
N PHE A 5 2.30 -4.79 -23.76
CA PHE A 5 1.42 -5.03 -22.63
C PHE A 5 2.22 -5.31 -21.35
N ILE A 6 3.18 -6.23 -21.40
CA ILE A 6 4.07 -6.56 -20.26
C ILE A 6 4.86 -5.34 -19.80
N ALA A 7 5.44 -4.57 -20.72
CA ALA A 7 6.14 -3.32 -20.38
C ALA A 7 5.21 -2.33 -19.67
N GLY A 8 3.97 -2.18 -20.14
CA GLY A 8 3.00 -1.31 -19.49
C GLY A 8 2.53 -1.80 -18.11
N LEU A 9 2.55 -3.13 -17.82
CA LEU A 9 2.32 -3.63 -16.45
C LEU A 9 3.40 -3.10 -15.49
N ALA A 10 4.67 -3.17 -15.90
CA ALA A 10 5.79 -2.68 -15.09
C ALA A 10 5.72 -1.15 -14.89
N VAL A 11 5.44 -0.40 -15.97
CA VAL A 11 5.28 1.06 -15.89
C VAL A 11 4.09 1.46 -15.02
N ALA A 12 2.96 0.75 -15.12
CA ALA A 12 1.80 1.02 -14.30
C ALA A 12 2.08 0.77 -12.81
N ASN A 13 2.78 -0.32 -12.46
CA ASN A 13 3.14 -0.57 -11.05
C ASN A 13 4.17 0.46 -10.53
N ALA A 14 5.10 0.92 -11.37
CA ALA A 14 5.99 2.03 -11.05
C ALA A 14 5.21 3.30 -10.73
N PHE A 15 4.22 3.62 -11.57
CA PHE A 15 3.35 4.77 -11.38
C PHE A 15 2.45 4.61 -10.15
N GLU A 16 1.92 3.41 -9.89
CA GLU A 16 1.14 3.09 -8.69
C GLU A 16 1.95 3.42 -7.43
N TRP A 17 3.18 2.92 -7.33
CA TRP A 17 4.09 3.23 -6.23
C TRP A 17 4.35 4.74 -6.10
N PHE A 18 4.64 5.42 -7.22
CA PHE A 18 4.91 6.85 -7.24
C PHE A 18 3.69 7.67 -6.79
N ALA A 19 2.53 7.39 -7.37
CA ALA A 19 1.28 8.07 -7.08
C ALA A 19 0.89 7.88 -5.62
N HIS A 20 0.97 6.64 -5.12
CA HIS A 20 0.62 6.35 -3.75
C HIS A 20 1.50 7.11 -2.75
N LYS A 21 2.81 7.14 -2.98
CA LYS A 21 3.76 7.86 -2.13
C LYS A 21 3.64 9.39 -2.23
N TYR A 22 3.68 9.93 -3.45
CA TYR A 22 3.88 11.37 -3.67
C TYR A 22 2.58 12.14 -3.89
N LEU A 23 1.54 11.50 -4.42
CA LEU A 23 0.25 12.12 -4.72
C LEU A 23 -0.79 11.84 -3.63
N LEU A 24 -0.87 10.59 -3.16
CA LEU A 24 -1.88 10.17 -2.19
C LEU A 24 -1.41 10.37 -0.74
N HIS A 25 -0.21 9.95 -0.38
CA HIS A 25 0.34 10.26 0.96
C HIS A 25 0.91 11.67 1.05
N GLY A 26 1.54 12.13 -0.03
CA GLY A 26 2.18 13.44 -0.09
C GLY A 26 3.54 13.48 0.62
N VAL A 27 4.32 14.50 0.29
CA VAL A 27 5.70 14.67 0.78
C VAL A 27 5.70 15.36 2.14
N HIS A 28 6.43 14.77 3.10
CA HIS A 28 6.65 15.38 4.41
C HIS A 28 7.43 16.70 4.29
N ARG A 29 7.04 17.69 5.08
CA ARG A 29 7.71 18.99 5.16
C ARG A 29 7.87 19.38 6.63
N LYS A 30 9.11 19.66 7.06
CA LYS A 30 9.39 19.99 8.47
C LYS A 30 8.55 21.20 8.91
N GLY A 31 7.77 21.03 9.98
CA GLY A 31 6.92 22.07 10.54
C GLY A 31 5.73 22.49 9.67
N LYS A 32 5.39 21.73 8.62
CA LYS A 32 4.27 22.01 7.72
C LYS A 32 3.46 20.74 7.44
N PRO A 33 2.18 20.86 7.05
CA PRO A 33 1.42 19.73 6.53
C PRO A 33 2.10 19.11 5.30
N ARG A 34 1.80 17.84 5.02
CA ARG A 34 2.26 17.16 3.80
C ARG A 34 1.83 17.94 2.54
N PHE A 35 2.65 17.85 1.50
CA PHE A 35 2.36 18.46 0.21
C PHE A 35 1.98 17.38 -0.82
N SER A 36 0.90 17.62 -1.55
CA SER A 36 0.55 16.87 -2.75
C SER A 36 0.05 17.84 -3.82
N PRO A 37 0.42 17.65 -5.10
CA PRO A 37 -0.15 18.42 -6.20
C PRO A 37 -1.62 18.04 -6.48
N THR A 38 -2.12 16.97 -5.85
CA THR A 38 -3.51 16.50 -5.94
C THR A 38 -4.15 16.47 -4.54
N PRO A 39 -4.39 17.63 -3.91
CA PRO A 39 -4.79 17.72 -2.49
C PRO A 39 -6.09 16.96 -2.18
N LYS A 40 -7.07 16.96 -3.10
CA LYS A 40 -8.32 16.20 -2.94
C LYS A 40 -8.10 14.68 -2.91
N GLN A 41 -7.13 14.18 -3.69
CA GLN A 41 -6.77 12.76 -3.67
C GLN A 41 -6.07 12.40 -2.37
N MET A 42 -5.17 13.26 -1.90
CA MET A 42 -4.52 13.11 -0.60
C MET A 42 -5.54 13.11 0.55
N GLU A 43 -6.50 14.03 0.54
CA GLU A 43 -7.57 14.08 1.54
C GLU A 43 -8.40 12.79 1.57
N SER A 44 -8.87 12.33 0.41
CA SER A 44 -9.60 11.06 0.27
C SER A 44 -8.79 9.87 0.79
N HIS A 45 -7.49 9.84 0.48
CA HIS A 45 -6.59 8.75 0.86
C HIS A 45 -6.30 8.70 2.36
N TRP A 46 -6.03 9.85 2.99
CA TRP A 46 -5.84 9.90 4.44
C TRP A 46 -7.13 9.62 5.21
N ALA A 47 -8.29 9.99 4.67
CA ALA A 47 -9.58 9.57 5.22
C ALA A 47 -9.75 8.05 5.14
N HIS A 48 -9.43 7.44 3.99
CA HIS A 48 -9.42 6.00 3.81
C HIS A 48 -8.50 5.30 4.84
N HIS A 49 -7.25 5.73 5.00
CA HIS A 49 -6.35 5.17 6.02
C HIS A 49 -6.91 5.21 7.45
N ARG A 50 -7.56 6.32 7.80
CA ARG A 50 -8.15 6.50 9.13
C ARG A 50 -9.28 5.52 9.37
N GLU A 51 -10.19 5.36 8.42
CA GLU A 51 -11.33 4.46 8.56
C GLU A 51 -10.88 3.00 8.52
N VAL A 52 -9.99 2.63 7.59
CA VAL A 52 -9.38 1.30 7.50
C VAL A 52 -8.76 0.86 8.83
N ARG A 53 -8.02 1.75 9.52
CA ARG A 53 -7.41 1.40 10.80
C ARG A 53 -8.43 1.24 11.94
N LYS A 54 -9.49 2.04 11.94
CA LYS A 54 -10.56 1.94 12.95
C LYS A 54 -11.40 0.68 12.76
N GLN A 55 -11.57 0.26 11.52
CA GLN A 55 -12.48 -0.83 11.13
C GLN A 55 -11.74 -2.15 10.86
N GLY A 56 -10.55 -2.35 11.43
CA GLY A 56 -9.86 -3.64 11.31
C GLY A 56 -9.49 -4.04 9.87
N PHE A 57 -9.08 -3.05 9.08
CA PHE A 57 -8.75 -3.13 7.65
C PHE A 57 -9.93 -3.02 6.66
N SER A 58 -11.17 -2.91 7.15
CA SER A 58 -12.35 -2.66 6.30
C SER A 58 -12.58 -1.19 5.98
N ASP A 59 -13.33 -0.88 4.92
CA ASP A 59 -13.78 0.48 4.62
C ASP A 59 -15.18 0.50 3.99
N ASP A 60 -16.14 1.06 4.73
CA ASP A 60 -17.55 1.13 4.33
C ASP A 60 -17.79 1.90 3.02
N CYS A 61 -16.89 2.80 2.59
CA CYS A 61 -17.11 3.52 1.32
C CYS A 61 -17.20 2.58 0.13
N TYR A 62 -16.56 1.41 0.20
CA TYR A 62 -16.61 0.40 -0.84
C TYR A 62 -17.91 -0.41 -0.85
N ALA A 63 -18.58 -0.50 0.30
CA ALA A 63 -19.91 -1.09 0.42
C ALA A 63 -20.97 -0.13 -0.10
N GLU A 64 -20.86 1.16 0.25
CA GLU A 64 -21.70 2.25 -0.29
C GLU A 64 -21.50 2.47 -1.80
N GLY A 65 -20.34 2.06 -2.35
CA GLY A 65 -20.10 2.11 -3.78
C GLY A 65 -20.13 3.55 -4.33
N LEU A 66 -20.88 3.76 -5.42
CA LEU A 66 -20.94 5.07 -6.08
C LEU A 66 -21.68 6.14 -5.27
N ASP A 67 -22.38 5.80 -4.19
CA ASP A 67 -23.02 6.78 -3.32
C ASP A 67 -21.99 7.49 -2.42
N ASN A 68 -20.85 6.85 -2.16
CA ASN A 68 -19.75 7.47 -1.43
C ASN A 68 -18.85 8.31 -2.35
N TRP A 69 -18.52 9.52 -1.91
CA TRP A 69 -17.68 10.43 -2.69
C TRP A 69 -16.24 9.94 -2.87
N ARG A 70 -15.67 9.21 -1.91
CA ARG A 70 -14.29 8.68 -1.98
C ARG A 70 -14.16 7.64 -3.08
N THR A 71 -15.14 6.75 -3.19
CA THR A 71 -15.22 5.73 -4.24
C THR A 71 -15.39 6.36 -5.62
N ARG A 72 -16.28 7.36 -5.78
CA ARG A 72 -16.39 8.12 -7.03
C ARG A 72 -15.07 8.82 -7.38
N ASN A 73 -14.44 9.43 -6.39
CA ASN A 73 -13.20 10.17 -6.56
C ASN A 73 -12.03 9.25 -7.01
N GLU A 74 -11.90 8.06 -6.43
CA GLU A 74 -10.94 7.03 -6.87
C GLU A 74 -11.20 6.61 -8.32
N LEU A 75 -12.44 6.26 -8.67
CA LEU A 75 -12.81 5.84 -10.02
C LEU A 75 -12.53 6.92 -11.07
N ILE A 76 -12.86 8.18 -10.78
CA ILE A 76 -12.58 9.32 -11.67
C ILE A 76 -11.06 9.49 -11.85
N ALA A 77 -10.28 9.41 -10.77
CA ALA A 77 -8.83 9.53 -10.84
C ALA A 77 -8.20 8.41 -11.66
N LEU A 78 -8.63 7.17 -11.45
CA LEU A 78 -8.15 6.01 -12.21
C LEU A 78 -8.52 6.11 -13.69
N ALA A 79 -9.75 6.51 -14.01
CA ALA A 79 -10.18 6.73 -15.39
C ALA A 79 -9.37 7.85 -16.07
N ALA A 80 -9.09 8.94 -15.36
CA ALA A 80 -8.27 10.04 -15.89
C ALA A 80 -6.83 9.58 -16.18
N VAL A 81 -6.18 8.91 -15.23
CA VAL A 81 -4.82 8.37 -15.41
C VAL A 81 -4.79 7.36 -16.55
N ALA A 82 -5.70 6.38 -16.56
CA ALA A 82 -5.77 5.38 -17.62
C ALA A 82 -5.93 6.03 -18.99
N THR A 83 -6.85 7.01 -19.12
CA THR A 83 -7.08 7.72 -20.38
C THR A 83 -5.83 8.45 -20.86
N VAL A 84 -5.20 9.26 -20.00
CA VAL A 84 -4.01 10.04 -20.36
C VAL A 84 -2.84 9.13 -20.71
N SER A 85 -2.54 8.13 -19.87
CA SER A 85 -1.44 7.20 -20.10
C SER A 85 -1.68 6.35 -21.36
N SER A 86 -2.90 5.87 -21.58
CA SER A 86 -3.24 5.10 -22.79
C SER A 86 -3.16 5.95 -24.04
N ALA A 87 -3.65 7.19 -24.03
CA ALA A 87 -3.54 8.11 -25.16
C ALA A 87 -2.07 8.41 -25.51
N ALA A 88 -1.22 8.63 -24.49
CA ALA A 88 0.21 8.84 -24.69
C ALA A 88 0.93 7.60 -25.25
N ALA A 89 0.55 6.39 -24.81
CA ALA A 89 1.17 5.15 -25.28
C ALA A 89 0.64 4.68 -26.65
N TYR A 90 -0.58 5.04 -27.03
CA TYR A 90 -1.28 4.47 -28.18
C TYR A 90 -0.50 4.59 -29.52
N PRO A 91 0.15 5.72 -29.85
CA PRO A 91 0.95 5.85 -31.08
C PRO A 91 2.14 4.89 -31.14
N PHE A 92 2.71 4.52 -29.99
CA PHE A 92 3.94 3.72 -29.91
C PHE A 92 3.65 2.24 -29.63
N SER A 93 2.60 1.94 -28.87
CA SER A 93 2.29 0.59 -28.42
C SER A 93 0.83 0.48 -27.97
N LYS A 94 -0.02 -0.07 -28.86
CA LYS A 94 -1.40 -0.43 -28.53
C LYS A 94 -1.49 -1.44 -27.36
N GLY A 95 -0.49 -2.32 -27.24
CA GLY A 95 -0.42 -3.25 -26.12
C GLY A 95 -0.21 -2.56 -24.77
N MET A 96 0.64 -1.53 -24.74
CA MET A 96 0.89 -0.73 -23.54
C MET A 96 -0.32 0.16 -23.20
N ALA A 97 -0.96 0.74 -24.22
CA ALA A 97 -2.20 1.48 -24.02
C ALA A 97 -3.30 0.60 -23.40
N LEU A 98 -3.41 -0.67 -23.82
CA LEU A 98 -4.35 -1.62 -23.23
C LEU A 98 -3.98 -2.01 -21.79
N SER A 99 -2.69 -2.17 -21.47
CA SER A 99 -2.29 -2.56 -20.12
C SER A 99 -2.58 -1.46 -19.09
N PHE A 100 -2.57 -0.18 -19.44
CA PHE A 100 -2.96 0.88 -18.51
C PHE A 100 -4.45 0.82 -18.11
N TRP A 101 -5.35 0.53 -19.04
CA TRP A 101 -6.76 0.27 -18.71
C TRP A 101 -6.93 -0.97 -17.84
N TYR A 102 -6.23 -2.06 -18.19
CA TYR A 102 -6.21 -3.27 -17.37
C TYR A 102 -5.72 -2.98 -15.95
N CYS A 103 -4.61 -2.25 -15.79
CA CYS A 103 -4.03 -1.95 -14.48
C CYS A 103 -4.94 -1.04 -13.65
N ALA A 104 -5.60 -0.05 -14.24
CA ALA A 104 -6.54 0.81 -13.52
C ALA A 104 -7.76 0.00 -13.01
N GLY A 105 -8.32 -0.87 -13.84
CA GLY A 105 -9.40 -1.78 -13.43
C GLY A 105 -8.97 -2.77 -12.37
N ASN A 106 -7.78 -3.38 -12.53
CA ASN A 106 -7.22 -4.32 -11.56
C ASN A 106 -6.90 -3.64 -10.23
N TYR A 107 -6.38 -2.41 -10.24
CA TYR A 107 -6.15 -1.61 -9.04
C TYR A 107 -7.45 -1.42 -8.27
N TYR A 108 -8.49 -0.89 -8.91
CA TYR A 108 -9.77 -0.67 -8.23
C TYR A 108 -10.36 -1.97 -7.70
N TYR A 109 -10.33 -3.05 -8.50
CA TYR A 109 -10.84 -4.35 -8.07
C TYR A 109 -10.10 -4.88 -6.84
N VAL A 110 -8.76 -4.92 -6.87
CA VAL A 110 -7.94 -5.45 -5.77
C VAL A 110 -8.09 -4.59 -4.52
N HIS A 111 -8.06 -3.26 -4.68
CA HIS A 111 -8.17 -2.30 -3.59
C HIS A 111 -9.56 -2.36 -2.92
N ARG A 112 -10.63 -2.28 -3.72
CA ARG A 112 -11.99 -2.44 -3.23
C ARG A 112 -12.18 -3.79 -2.52
N ARG A 113 -11.74 -4.87 -3.16
CA ARG A 113 -11.89 -6.22 -2.60
C ARG A 113 -11.11 -6.37 -1.29
N SER A 114 -9.92 -5.77 -1.18
CA SER A 114 -9.12 -5.91 0.03
C SER A 114 -9.79 -5.35 1.27
N HIS A 115 -10.56 -4.28 1.11
CA HIS A 115 -11.27 -3.62 2.20
C HIS A 115 -12.69 -4.16 2.43
N LEU A 116 -13.25 -4.89 1.46
CA LEU A 116 -14.49 -5.67 1.67
C LEU A 116 -14.21 -7.08 2.23
N GLU A 117 -13.05 -7.65 1.93
CA GLU A 117 -12.63 -8.98 2.36
C GLU A 117 -11.21 -8.94 3.00
N PRO A 118 -11.05 -8.41 4.24
CA PRO A 118 -9.73 -8.29 4.88
C PRO A 118 -8.93 -9.60 4.97
N GLU A 119 -9.61 -10.73 5.22
CA GLU A 119 -8.96 -12.04 5.29
C GLU A 119 -8.41 -12.52 3.94
N TRP A 120 -9.07 -12.13 2.84
CA TRP A 120 -8.53 -12.34 1.51
C TRP A 120 -7.29 -11.47 1.29
N ALA A 121 -7.34 -10.21 1.74
CA ALA A 121 -6.25 -9.26 1.57
C ALA A 121 -4.98 -9.68 2.29
N LYS A 122 -5.08 -10.08 3.57
CA LYS A 122 -3.95 -10.58 4.37
C LYS A 122 -3.23 -11.73 3.66
N LYS A 123 -3.96 -12.62 2.98
CA LYS A 123 -3.38 -13.78 2.28
C LYS A 123 -2.84 -13.42 0.89
N ARG A 124 -3.49 -12.50 0.18
CA ARG A 124 -3.23 -12.26 -1.26
C ARG A 124 -2.36 -11.05 -1.53
N ILE A 125 -2.47 -10.02 -0.71
CA ILE A 125 -1.75 -8.76 -0.82
C ILE A 125 -1.27 -8.27 0.57
N PRO A 126 -0.54 -9.11 1.33
CA PRO A 126 -0.16 -8.77 2.72
C PRO A 126 0.63 -7.46 2.83
N TRP A 127 1.36 -7.05 1.79
CA TRP A 127 2.03 -5.76 1.73
C TRP A 127 1.06 -4.56 1.80
N HIS A 128 -0.12 -4.66 1.20
CA HIS A 128 -1.16 -3.62 1.29
C HIS A 128 -1.79 -3.64 2.69
N TYR A 129 -1.95 -4.82 3.29
CA TYR A 129 -2.33 -4.92 4.70
C TYR A 129 -1.30 -4.21 5.60
N ASP A 130 -0.01 -4.52 5.42
CA ASP A 130 1.07 -3.85 6.13
C ASP A 130 1.02 -2.33 5.91
N HIS A 131 0.77 -1.85 4.70
CA HIS A 131 0.68 -0.42 4.40
C HIS A 131 -0.30 0.33 5.33
N HIS A 132 -1.48 -0.25 5.56
CA HIS A 132 -2.47 0.37 6.43
C HIS A 132 -2.22 0.10 7.92
N MET A 133 -1.85 -1.12 8.27
CA MET A 133 -1.94 -1.63 9.64
C MET A 133 -0.61 -1.61 10.40
N ASN A 134 0.51 -1.48 9.69
CA ASN A 134 1.82 -1.32 10.32
C ASN A 134 1.92 0.04 11.05
N SER A 135 2.84 0.16 12.00
CA SER A 135 3.21 1.43 12.63
C SER A 135 3.89 2.39 11.65
N ASN A 136 4.60 1.86 10.65
CA ASN A 136 5.17 2.68 9.59
C ASN A 136 4.20 2.78 8.40
N GLN A 137 3.52 3.92 8.28
CA GLN A 137 2.63 4.22 7.15
C GLN A 137 3.36 4.82 5.94
N ASP A 138 4.66 5.11 6.07
CA ASP A 138 5.51 5.62 4.99
C ASP A 138 6.30 4.48 4.29
N ALA A 139 5.64 3.36 4.03
CA ALA A 139 6.20 2.16 3.42
C ALA A 139 5.11 1.35 2.69
N ASN A 140 5.51 0.36 1.87
CA ASN A 140 4.61 -0.54 1.15
C ASN A 140 3.60 0.19 0.24
N TRP A 141 4.10 0.95 -0.72
CA TRP A 141 3.29 1.81 -1.59
C TRP A 141 2.57 1.07 -2.73
N GLY A 142 2.97 -0.16 -3.04
CA GLY A 142 2.24 -1.02 -3.95
C GLY A 142 0.93 -1.50 -3.32
N VAL A 143 -0.17 -1.42 -4.06
CA VAL A 143 -1.46 -2.02 -3.72
C VAL A 143 -1.58 -3.36 -4.44
N THR A 144 -1.41 -3.38 -5.76
CA THR A 144 -1.65 -4.57 -6.60
C THR A 144 -0.48 -5.54 -6.58
N ARG A 145 0.75 -5.02 -6.54
CA ARG A 145 2.01 -5.77 -6.54
C ARG A 145 3.08 -5.00 -5.76
N PRO A 146 3.96 -5.68 -5.00
CA PRO A 146 4.99 -5.02 -4.22
C PRO A 146 6.28 -4.74 -5.03
N TRP A 147 6.27 -4.86 -6.36
CA TRP A 147 7.51 -4.90 -7.16
C TRP A 147 8.36 -3.65 -6.95
N PHE A 148 7.76 -2.46 -7.04
CA PHE A 148 8.49 -1.22 -6.80
C PHE A 148 8.78 -0.96 -5.32
N ASP A 149 8.10 -1.63 -4.38
CA ASP A 149 8.53 -1.59 -2.98
C ASP A 149 9.83 -2.33 -2.73
N TYR A 150 10.05 -3.45 -3.43
CA TYR A 150 11.34 -4.12 -3.44
C TYR A 150 12.41 -3.26 -4.13
N ILE A 151 12.14 -2.83 -5.37
CA ILE A 151 13.11 -2.07 -6.18
C ILE A 151 13.54 -0.78 -5.45
N MET A 152 12.60 -0.08 -4.82
CA MET A 152 12.86 1.20 -4.13
C MET A 152 13.19 1.03 -2.64
N GLY A 153 13.27 -0.21 -2.13
CA GLY A 153 13.61 -0.49 -0.73
C GLY A 153 12.58 0.03 0.29
N THR A 154 11.30 0.06 -0.09
CA THR A 154 10.17 0.50 0.75
C THR A 154 9.29 -0.64 1.23
N ARG A 155 9.59 -1.90 0.91
CA ARG A 155 8.92 -3.06 1.50
C ARG A 155 9.32 -3.20 2.98
N VAL A 156 8.34 -3.05 3.89
CA VAL A 156 8.49 -3.22 5.34
C VAL A 156 7.44 -4.21 5.85
N VAL A 157 7.92 -5.39 6.27
CA VAL A 157 7.12 -6.53 6.71
C VAL A 157 6.84 -6.41 8.21
N SER A 158 5.58 -6.52 8.62
CA SER A 158 5.22 -6.41 10.04
C SER A 158 5.39 -7.70 10.84
N SER A 159 5.19 -8.86 10.22
CA SER A 159 5.21 -10.18 10.86
C SER A 159 5.41 -11.28 9.82
N ALA A 160 5.87 -12.46 10.25
CA ALA A 160 6.23 -13.54 9.34
C ALA A 160 5.03 -14.07 8.54
N ASP A 161 3.83 -14.06 9.12
CA ASP A 161 2.58 -14.44 8.47
C ASP A 161 2.08 -13.39 7.45
N LEU A 162 2.57 -12.16 7.54
CA LEU A 162 2.31 -11.07 6.58
C LEU A 162 3.46 -10.88 5.58
N LYS A 163 4.32 -11.87 5.41
CA LYS A 163 5.29 -11.93 4.32
C LYS A 163 4.70 -12.70 3.15
N GLU A 164 4.68 -12.08 1.97
CA GLU A 164 4.32 -12.75 0.73
C GLU A 164 5.31 -13.87 0.37
N ALA A 165 4.81 -14.95 -0.24
CA ALA A 165 5.62 -16.13 -0.57
C ALA A 165 6.77 -15.84 -1.55
N ASN A 166 6.64 -14.81 -2.39
CA ASN A 166 7.71 -14.34 -3.27
C ASN A 166 7.52 -12.84 -3.59
N PRO A 167 8.61 -12.12 -3.94
CA PRO A 167 8.56 -10.69 -4.27
C PRO A 167 7.72 -10.30 -5.50
N LEU A 168 7.28 -11.25 -6.34
CA LEU A 168 6.34 -10.95 -7.42
C LEU A 168 4.88 -10.89 -6.93
N GLY A 169 4.60 -11.40 -5.72
CA GLY A 169 3.25 -11.52 -5.18
C GLY A 169 2.38 -12.49 -5.99
N LEU A 170 2.97 -13.41 -6.77
CA LEU A 170 2.26 -14.34 -7.63
C LEU A 170 2.10 -15.72 -6.98
N PRO A 171 0.99 -16.44 -7.24
CA PRO A 171 0.87 -17.82 -6.80
C PRO A 171 1.79 -18.71 -7.66
N LEU A 172 2.98 -19.01 -7.13
CA LEU A 172 3.98 -19.86 -7.77
C LEU A 172 4.22 -21.11 -6.91
N PRO A 173 4.64 -22.24 -7.51
CA PRO A 173 5.12 -23.40 -6.75
C PRO A 173 6.17 -23.01 -5.70
N GLU A 174 6.17 -23.70 -4.57
CA GLU A 174 7.01 -23.35 -3.41
C GLU A 174 8.51 -23.29 -3.75
N SER A 175 9.01 -24.26 -4.52
CA SER A 175 10.40 -24.29 -4.96
C SER A 175 10.80 -23.06 -5.78
N ILE A 176 9.91 -22.62 -6.68
CA ILE A 176 10.11 -21.42 -7.51
C ILE A 176 10.03 -20.17 -6.63
N SER A 177 9.03 -20.09 -5.74
CA SER A 177 8.88 -18.97 -4.81
C SER A 177 10.13 -18.78 -3.95
N LYS A 178 10.69 -19.86 -3.40
CA LYS A 178 11.90 -19.84 -2.57
C LYS A 178 13.14 -19.41 -3.36
N ALA A 179 13.34 -20.00 -4.55
CA ALA A 179 14.48 -19.64 -5.40
C ALA A 179 14.42 -18.15 -5.82
N LEU A 180 13.24 -17.69 -6.21
CA LEU A 180 13.01 -16.30 -6.61
C LEU A 180 13.15 -15.33 -5.44
N GLY A 181 12.62 -15.69 -4.28
CA GLY A 181 12.77 -14.92 -3.04
C GLY A 181 14.23 -14.72 -2.70
N ASN A 182 15.02 -15.81 -2.64
CA ASN A 182 16.45 -15.73 -2.37
C ASN A 182 17.20 -14.85 -3.39
N ALA A 183 16.90 -15.00 -4.68
CA ALA A 183 17.56 -14.24 -5.72
C ALA A 183 17.25 -12.74 -5.64
N ILE A 184 15.97 -12.36 -5.57
CA ILE A 184 15.56 -10.96 -5.54
C ILE A 184 15.97 -10.30 -4.23
N GLU A 185 15.74 -10.94 -3.08
CA GLU A 185 16.04 -10.34 -1.78
C GLU A 185 17.54 -10.23 -1.49
N SER A 186 18.39 -10.94 -2.22
CA SER A 186 19.84 -10.72 -2.17
C SER A 186 20.26 -9.35 -2.71
N VAL A 187 19.46 -8.77 -3.62
CA VAL A 187 19.71 -7.45 -4.24
C VAL A 187 18.79 -6.38 -3.67
N PHE A 188 17.52 -6.73 -3.46
CA PHE A 188 16.45 -5.86 -2.99
C PHE A 188 15.83 -6.49 -1.73
N PRO A 189 16.50 -6.45 -0.56
CA PRO A 189 15.97 -7.06 0.65
C PRO A 189 14.73 -6.31 1.17
N ALA A 190 13.73 -7.06 1.63
CA ALA A 190 12.66 -6.48 2.43
C ALA A 190 13.17 -6.10 3.83
N LYS A 191 12.61 -5.05 4.40
CA LYS A 191 12.86 -4.63 5.79
C LYS A 191 11.82 -5.25 6.70
N TRP A 192 12.14 -5.36 7.98
CA TRP A 192 11.22 -5.78 9.03
C TRP A 192 10.98 -4.61 9.99
N VAL A 193 9.80 -4.58 10.61
CA VAL A 193 9.53 -3.61 11.68
C VAL A 193 10.47 -3.90 12.85
N GLU A 194 11.17 -2.87 13.34
CA GLU A 194 11.89 -2.97 14.60
C GLU A 194 10.89 -3.09 15.75
N HIS A 195 10.81 -4.28 16.38
CA HIS A 195 10.14 -4.41 17.67
C HIS A 195 10.98 -3.70 18.73
N LYS A 196 10.77 -2.40 18.93
CA LYS A 196 11.28 -1.74 20.13
C LYS A 196 10.57 -2.37 21.33
N PRO A 197 11.29 -2.99 22.29
CA PRO A 197 10.64 -3.53 23.48
C PRO A 197 9.91 -2.38 24.18
N LYS A 198 8.65 -2.60 24.55
CA LYS A 198 7.91 -1.68 25.41
C LYS A 198 8.71 -1.55 26.70
N LEU A 199 9.27 -0.37 26.97
CA LEU A 199 9.84 -0.06 28.27
C LEU A 199 8.70 -0.19 29.28
N VAL A 200 8.72 -1.27 30.06
CA VAL A 200 7.85 -1.41 31.22
C VAL A 200 8.25 -0.28 32.16
N GLN A 201 7.38 0.72 32.32
CA GLN A 201 7.62 1.73 33.34
C GLN A 201 7.59 1.01 34.70
N PRO A 202 8.61 1.15 35.54
CA PRO A 202 8.58 0.58 36.88
C PRO A 202 7.41 1.21 37.62
N VAL A 203 6.60 0.37 38.26
CA VAL A 203 5.55 0.79 39.19
C VAL A 203 6.22 1.64 40.27
N VAL A 204 5.92 2.93 40.29
CA VAL A 204 6.27 3.79 41.42
C VAL A 204 5.40 3.33 42.58
N VAL A 205 6.01 2.64 43.54
CA VAL A 205 5.39 2.37 44.82
C VAL A 205 5.50 3.68 45.60
N GLU A 206 4.39 4.39 45.80
CA GLU A 206 4.33 5.51 46.75
C GLU A 206 4.53 4.95 48.16
N GLU A 207 5.65 5.30 48.80
CA GLU A 207 5.84 5.09 50.23
C GLU A 207 4.90 6.03 51.00
N GLU A 208 3.93 5.42 51.67
CA GLU A 208 2.98 6.08 52.58
C GLU A 208 3.77 6.69 53.75
N GLN A 209 3.93 8.02 53.75
CA GLN A 209 4.52 8.75 54.87
C GLN A 209 3.55 8.72 56.06
N THR A 210 3.92 7.98 57.10
CA THR A 210 3.30 8.04 58.42
C THR A 210 3.60 9.40 59.06
N GLU A 211 2.62 10.31 59.08
CA GLU A 211 2.65 11.48 59.96
C GLU A 211 2.39 11.07 61.41
N SER A 212 3.38 11.27 62.28
CA SER A 212 3.22 11.18 63.73
C SER A 212 2.84 12.54 64.32
N VAL A 213 1.76 12.50 65.10
CA VAL A 213 1.10 13.54 65.89
C VAL A 213 2.05 14.42 66.74
N ALA A 214 1.72 15.71 66.80
CA ALA A 214 1.86 16.56 67.99
C ALA A 214 0.61 17.41 68.16
#